data_AF-A0A453CTU2-F1
#
_entry.id   AF-A0A453CTU2-F1
#
_cell.length_a   1.000
_cell.length_b   1.000
_cell.length_c   1.000
_cell.angle_alpha   90.00
_cell.angle_beta   90.00
_cell.angle_gamma   90.00
#
_symmetry.space_group_name_H-M   'P 1'
#
loop_
_entity.id
_entity.type
_entity.pdbx_description
1 polymer ?
#
loop_
_entity_poly.entity_id
_entity_poly.type
_entity_poly.pdbx_seq_one_letter_code
_entity_poly.pdbx_strand_id
1 'polypeptide(L)' 'MSISMKNLDPAFRGAGQKDGLEIWRIENFKPVPVPTSSHGKFYMGDSYIILKTTALKNGSFRHDIHYWLGKDTSQ' A
#
# COMPACT_ATOMS: atom_id res chain seq x y z
N MET A 1 -16.54 12.85 -0.84
CA MET A 1 -15.78 13.24 0.37
C MET A 1 -14.41 13.71 -0.06
N SER A 2 -14.06 14.98 0.15
CA SER A 2 -12.69 15.44 -0.07
C SER A 2 -11.86 15.08 1.17
N ILE A 3 -11.03 14.05 1.07
CA ILE A 3 -9.99 13.81 2.08
C ILE A 3 -9.07 15.03 2.05
N SER A 4 -9.02 15.79 3.15
CA SER A 4 -8.08 16.91 3.27
C SER A 4 -6.66 16.36 3.18
N MET A 5 -5.92 16.74 2.14
CA MET A 5 -4.53 16.32 1.92
C MET A 5 -3.58 16.70 3.07
N LYS A 6 -4.03 17.54 4.01
CA LYS A 6 -3.27 17.95 5.19
C LYS A 6 -3.01 16.82 6.19
N ASN A 7 -3.85 15.77 6.19
CA ASN A 7 -3.73 14.63 7.11
C ASN A 7 -3.29 13.34 6.41
N LEU A 8 -2.80 13.42 5.17
CA LEU A 8 -2.31 12.26 4.44
C LEU A 8 -0.90 11.91 4.91
N ASP A 9 -0.68 10.67 5.32
CA ASP A 9 0.67 10.18 5.59
C ASP A 9 1.54 10.33 4.33
N PRO A 10 2.76 10.90 4.43
CA PRO A 10 3.63 11.09 3.28
C PRO A 10 3.87 9.84 2.44
N ALA A 11 3.84 8.65 3.05
CA ALA A 11 4.07 7.38 2.34
C ALA A 11 2.97 7.06 1.31
N PHE A 12 1.76 7.60 1.48
CA PHE A 12 0.63 7.38 0.57
C PHE A 12 0.44 8.51 -0.45
N ARG A 13 1.34 9.50 -0.48
CA ARG A 13 1.25 10.59 -1.45
C ARG A 13 1.42 10.03 -2.87
N GLY A 14 0.37 10.15 -3.67
CA GLY A 14 0.36 9.66 -5.06
C GLY A 14 -0.06 8.19 -5.21
N ALA A 15 -0.36 7.50 -4.11
CA ALA A 15 -0.82 6.12 -4.15
C ALA A 15 -2.07 5.98 -5.05
N GLY A 16 -2.04 5.00 -5.94
CA GLY A 16 -3.11 4.70 -6.87
C GLY A 16 -3.26 5.65 -8.06
N GLN A 17 -2.34 6.60 -8.27
CA GLN A 17 -2.43 7.48 -9.46
C GLN A 17 -1.91 6.85 -10.75
N LYS A 18 -1.32 5.64 -10.66
CA LYS A 18 -0.76 4.91 -11.80
C LYS A 18 -1.11 3.43 -11.70
N ASP A 19 -1.32 2.79 -12.86
CA ASP A 19 -1.38 1.33 -12.94
C ASP A 19 -0.11 0.69 -12.34
N GLY A 20 -0.30 -0.29 -11.47
CA GLY A 20 0.82 -0.93 -10.80
C GLY A 20 0.44 -1.58 -9.48
N LEU A 21 1.47 -2.04 -8.78
CA LEU A 21 1.39 -2.60 -7.44
C LEU A 21 2.25 -1.74 -6.52
N GLU A 22 1.64 -1.26 -5.43
CA GLU A 22 2.31 -0.50 -4.39
C GLU A 22 2.16 -1.27 -3.08
N ILE A 23 3.26 -1.46 -2.35
CA ILE A 23 3.29 -2.22 -1.11
C ILE A 23 3.98 -1.36 -0.06
N TRP A 24 3.38 -1.28 1.12
CA TRP A 24 3.96 -0.66 2.30
C TRP A 24 4.05 -1.69 3.42
N ARG A 25 5.19 -1.71 4.11
CA ARG A 25 5.36 -2.40 5.38
C ARG A 25 5.03 -1.43 6.52
N ILE A 26 4.42 -1.91 7.60
CA ILE A 26 4.22 -1.13 8.80
C ILE A 26 5.45 -1.25 9.70
N GLU A 27 6.13 -0.14 9.92
CA GLU A 27 7.29 -0.03 10.82
C GLU A 27 7.03 1.10 11.81
N ASN A 28 7.07 0.79 13.12
CA ASN A 28 6.85 1.78 14.18
C ASN A 28 5.57 2.63 13.98
N PHE A 29 4.46 1.96 13.69
CA PHE A 29 3.15 2.56 13.38
C PHE A 29 3.11 3.47 12.14
N LYS A 30 4.11 3.38 11.26
CA LYS A 30 4.16 4.15 10.02
C LYS A 30 4.27 3.24 8.79
N PRO A 31 3.56 3.56 7.70
CA PRO A 31 3.76 2.89 6.42
C PRO A 31 5.11 3.28 5.82
N VAL A 32 5.89 2.27 5.42
CA VAL A 32 7.18 2.42 4.74
C VAL A 32 7.10 1.70 3.39
N PRO A 33 7.38 2.37 2.25
CA PRO A 33 7.27 1.75 0.94
C PRO A 33 8.29 0.61 0.79
N VAL A 34 7.81 -0.55 0.32
CA VAL A 34 8.65 -1.71 0.04
C VAL A 34 9.26 -1.56 -1.36
N PRO A 35 10.60 -1.67 -1.51
CA PRO A 35 11.25 -1.65 -2.81
C PRO A 35 10.66 -2.71 -3.75
N THR A 36 10.51 -2.36 -5.03
CA THR A 36 9.96 -3.28 -6.05
C THR A 36 10.76 -4.58 -6.18
N SER A 37 12.07 -4.53 -5.95
CA SER A 37 12.96 -5.71 -5.90
C SER A 37 12.64 -6.70 -4.77
N SER A 38 11.90 -6.25 -3.77
CA SER A 38 11.52 -7.03 -2.59
C SER A 38 10.03 -7.41 -2.59
N HIS A 39 9.27 -7.03 -3.63
CA HIS A 39 7.87 -7.45 -3.76
C HIS A 39 7.77 -8.97 -3.80
N GLY A 40 6.77 -9.51 -3.10
CA GLY A 40 6.57 -10.96 -2.95
C GLY A 40 7.36 -11.60 -1.80
N LYS A 41 8.28 -10.86 -1.14
CA LYS A 41 8.94 -11.31 0.08
C LYS A 41 8.29 -10.65 1.28
N PHE A 42 7.58 -11.44 2.09
CA PHE A 42 6.88 -10.96 3.28
C PHE A 42 7.50 -11.57 4.53
N TYR A 43 7.81 -10.72 5.52
CA TYR A 43 8.32 -11.14 6.82
C TYR A 43 7.15 -11.50 7.74
N MET A 44 7.21 -12.67 8.39
CA MET A 44 6.13 -13.18 9.24
C MET A 44 5.89 -12.35 10.51
N GLY A 45 6.86 -11.55 10.95
CA GLY A 45 6.72 -10.64 12.10
C GLY A 45 6.14 -9.26 11.76
N ASP A 46 5.87 -8.99 10.48
CA ASP A 46 5.48 -7.67 10.01
C ASP A 46 4.06 -7.66 9.42
N SER A 47 3.47 -6.47 9.34
CA SER A 47 2.21 -6.22 8.64
C SER A 47 2.41 -5.37 7.40
N TYR A 48 1.60 -5.60 6.37
CA TYR A 48 1.74 -4.94 5.08
C TYR A 48 0.40 -4.44 4.56
N ILE A 49 0.42 -3.30 3.86
CA ILE A 49 -0.67 -2.78 3.05
C ILE A 49 -0.26 -2.95 1.58
N ILE A 50 -1.14 -3.52 0.78
CA ILE A 50 -0.94 -3.73 -0.66
C ILE A 50 -2.07 -3.01 -1.40
N LEU A 51 -1.70 -2.14 -2.34
CA LEU A 51 -2.61 -1.50 -3.28
C LEU A 51 -2.29 -2.00 -4.69
N LYS A 52 -3.24 -2.72 -5.29
CA LYS A 52 -3.23 -3.01 -6.72
C LYS A 52 -4.10 -1.98 -7.43
N THR A 53 -3.47 -1.19 -8.30
CA THR A 53 -4.17 -0.26 -9.18
C THR A 53 -4.18 -0.83 -10.59
N THR A 54 -5.37 -0.92 -11.18
CA THR A 54 -5.59 -1.44 -12.54
C THR A 54 -6.25 -0.37 -13.40
N ALA A 55 -5.60 0.06 -14.47
CA ALA A 55 -6.18 0.95 -15.47
C ALA A 55 -7.29 0.23 -16.24
N LEU A 56 -8.47 0.84 -16.30
CA LEU A 56 -9.61 0.31 -17.05
C LEU A 56 -9.69 0.96 -18.43
N LYS A 57 -10.33 0.27 -19.38
CA LYS A 57 -10.50 0.74 -20.78
C LYS A 57 -11.25 2.08 -20.89
N ASN A 58 -12.03 2.45 -19.89
CA ASN A 58 -12.78 3.71 -19.82
C ASN A 58 -11.93 4.89 -19.29
N GLY A 59 -10.63 4.70 -19.05
CA GLY A 59 -9.74 5.73 -18.52
C GLY A 59 -9.78 5.93 -17.00
N SER A 60 -10.63 5.19 -16.28
CA SER A 60 -10.65 5.17 -14.82
C SER A 60 -9.68 4.13 -14.24
N PHE A 61 -9.39 4.24 -12.94
CA PHE A 61 -8.65 3.24 -12.20
C PHE A 61 -9.56 2.41 -11.30
N ARG A 62 -9.31 1.10 -11.26
CA ARG A 62 -9.80 0.20 -10.22
C ARG A 62 -8.71 0.02 -9.16
N HIS A 63 -9.10 0.12 -7.89
CA HIS A 63 -8.22 -0.07 -6.76
C HIS A 63 -8.67 -1.28 -5.95
N ASP A 64 -7.79 -2.25 -5.76
CA ASP A 64 -7.98 -3.39 -4.89
C ASP A 64 -6.95 -3.26 -3.74
N ILE A 65 -7.45 -3.10 -2.50
CA ILE A 65 -6.64 -2.93 -1.30
C ILE A 65 -6.66 -4.21 -0.49
N HIS A 66 -5.49 -4.70 -0.13
CA HIS A 66 -5.31 -5.85 0.73
C HIS A 66 -4.42 -5.48 1.91
N TYR A 67 -4.71 -6.06 3.07
CA TYR A 67 -3.79 -6.06 4.19
C TYR A 67 -3.32 -7.49 4.44
N TRP A 68 -2.03 -7.65 4.66
CA TRP A 68 -1.43 -8.92 5.01
C TRP A 68 -0.87 -8.81 6.41
N LEU A 69 -1.30 -9.73 7.28
CA LEU A 69 -0.84 -9.82 8.66
C LEU A 69 0.09 -11.01 8.75
N GLY A 70 1.35 -10.73 9.09
CA GLY A 70 2.29 -11.78 9.41
C GLY A 70 1.80 -12.58 10.60
N LYS A 71 2.06 -13.90 10.58
CA LYS A 71 1.65 -14.81 11.66
C LYS A 71 2.11 -14.33 13.05
N ASP A 72 3.28 -13.71 13.10
CA ASP A 72 3.97 -13.29 14.32
C ASP A 72 3.97 -11.74 14.48
N THR A 73 3.09 -11.02 13.75
CA THR A 73 2.95 -9.56 13.86
C THR A 73 2.35 -9.14 15.20
N SER A 74 2.68 -7.94 15.67
CA SER A 74 2.05 -7.34 16.85
C SER A 74 0.64 -6.80 16.56
N GLN A 75 -0.22 -6.77 17.60
CA GLN A 75 -1.53 -6.11 17.59
C GLN A 75 -1.40 -4.60 17.68
#